data_AF-A0A818DES0-F1
#
_entry.id   AF-A0A818DES0-F1
#
_cell.length_a   1.000
_cell.length_b   1.000
_cell.length_c   1.000
_cell.angle_alpha   90.00
_cell.angle_beta   90.00
_cell.angle_gamma   90.00
#
_symmetry.space_group_name_H-M   'P 1'
#
loop_
_entity.id
_entity.type
_entity.pdbx_description
1 polymer ?
#
loop_
_entity_poly.entity_id
_entity_poly.type
_entity_poly.pdbx_seq_one_letter_code
_entity_poly.pdbx_strand_id
1 'polypeptide(L)'
;MNVIFVLGDPHIISLHTTKAITCKLLSNRTYISNPHFKITGISKYVGDPELTATAITSLQIDFFNSNGSLIAYYRTFNGNLPLELISLDSLSPSIIKVDHDEKHSNQVHLTLTHIPTSTQIIVNVWSKFYFFLVRSSEILLNNSDGYLITGCPQNEIIDRQAIITRLKERFAQSQRQVSVVTTRQRREIILDESKLPQECEHICSLNENDFIDECIFDCLALASKNVTQALHVNQMHITTSRERRQLIENDDRIVHEFKECYKKGVACKKMEDPDLIKDNGTKRQTSLLIIIIMLWFILVLK
;
A
#
# COMPACT_ATOMS: atom_id res chain seq x y z
N MET A 1 -16.31 11.91 7.32
CA MET A 1 -16.04 10.62 6.66
C MET A 1 -14.98 9.94 7.47
N ASN A 2 -15.26 8.74 8.00
CA ASN A 2 -14.22 7.91 8.59
C ASN A 2 -13.56 7.19 7.42
N VAL A 3 -12.27 7.46 7.25
CA VAL A 3 -11.44 6.77 6.29
C VAL A 3 -10.69 5.70 7.05
N ILE A 4 -10.79 4.47 6.58
CA ILE A 4 -10.11 3.34 7.23
C ILE A 4 -9.14 2.72 6.23
N PHE A 5 -8.01 2.28 6.79
CA PHE A 5 -6.89 1.71 6.08
C PHE A 5 -6.76 0.25 6.45
N VAL A 6 -6.56 -0.60 5.45
CA VAL A 6 -6.23 -2.01 5.63
C VAL A 6 -4.95 -2.33 4.86
N LEU A 7 -4.11 -3.17 5.45
CA LEU A 7 -2.79 -3.55 4.95
C LEU A 7 -2.77 -5.05 4.74
N GLY A 8 -2.19 -5.51 3.62
CA GLY A 8 -2.07 -6.93 3.32
C GLY A 8 -0.74 -7.33 2.69
N ASP A 9 0.04 -8.12 3.43
CA ASP A 9 1.25 -8.82 2.95
C ASP A 9 1.91 -9.73 4.01
N PRO A 10 1.76 -11.05 3.96
CA PRO A 10 0.58 -11.69 4.56
C PRO A 10 0.29 -11.33 6.04
N HIS A 11 1.03 -10.41 6.66
CA HIS A 11 0.61 -9.53 7.74
C HIS A 11 -0.63 -8.75 7.31
N ILE A 12 -1.75 -9.05 7.95
CA ILE A 12 -3.03 -8.41 7.69
C ILE A 12 -3.37 -7.51 8.86
N ILE A 13 -3.60 -6.23 8.56
CA ILE A 13 -4.31 -5.32 9.44
C ILE A 13 -5.72 -5.22 8.88
N SER A 14 -6.67 -5.90 9.52
CA SER A 14 -8.06 -5.89 9.10
C SER A 14 -8.80 -4.65 9.60
N LEU A 15 -9.98 -4.39 9.03
CA LEU A 15 -10.79 -3.21 9.29
C LEU A 15 -11.03 -2.91 10.79
N HIS A 16 -11.16 -3.97 11.61
CA HIS A 16 -11.57 -3.88 13.00
C HIS A 16 -10.42 -4.02 14.00
N THR A 17 -9.17 -4.05 13.55
CA THR A 17 -7.99 -4.20 14.40
C THR A 17 -6.88 -3.24 13.97
N THR A 18 -6.11 -2.77 14.94
CA THR A 18 -4.87 -2.02 14.68
C THR A 18 -3.63 -2.92 14.70
N LYS A 19 -3.78 -4.16 15.16
CA LYS A 19 -2.70 -5.15 15.24
C LYS A 19 -2.65 -5.99 13.97
N ALA A 20 -1.46 -6.14 13.41
CA ALA A 20 -1.23 -7.02 12.27
C ALA A 20 -1.23 -8.50 12.70
N ILE A 21 -1.98 -9.32 11.96
CA ILE A 21 -2.02 -10.78 12.11
C ILE A 21 -1.24 -11.38 10.95
N THR A 22 -0.26 -12.24 11.24
CA THR A 22 0.48 -12.94 10.17
C THR A 22 -0.28 -14.17 9.74
N CYS A 23 -0.43 -14.31 8.42
CA CYS A 23 -1.12 -15.43 7.83
C CYS A 23 -0.24 -16.20 6.85
N LYS A 24 -0.64 -17.44 6.57
CA LYS A 24 -0.01 -18.26 5.54
C LYS A 24 -0.62 -17.99 4.15
N LEU A 25 -1.94 -17.94 4.01
CA LEU A 25 -2.68 -17.54 2.79
C LEU A 25 -2.10 -18.05 1.46
N LEU A 26 -1.74 -19.33 1.38
CA LEU A 26 -1.23 -19.91 0.13
C LEU A 26 -2.28 -19.88 -0.98
N SER A 27 -1.80 -19.91 -2.23
CA SER A 27 -2.61 -19.97 -3.45
C SER A 27 -3.35 -18.66 -3.73
N ASN A 28 -4.27 -18.67 -4.70
CA ASN A 28 -5.06 -17.49 -5.04
C ASN A 28 -6.08 -17.19 -3.93
N ARG A 29 -5.99 -15.99 -3.35
CA ARG A 29 -6.78 -15.54 -2.21
C ARG A 29 -7.43 -14.20 -2.51
N THR A 30 -8.65 -14.02 -2.02
CA THR A 30 -9.38 -12.74 -2.11
C THR A 30 -9.12 -11.96 -0.83
N TYR A 31 -8.39 -10.85 -0.95
CA TYR A 31 -8.08 -9.99 0.19
C TYR A 31 -9.26 -9.08 0.51
N ILE A 32 -9.89 -8.53 -0.52
CA ILE A 32 -11.12 -7.73 -0.38
C ILE A 32 -11.94 -7.82 -1.66
N SER A 33 -13.26 -7.83 -1.54
CA SER A 33 -14.19 -7.85 -2.66
C SER A 33 -15.46 -7.09 -2.29
N ASN A 34 -15.94 -6.24 -3.20
CA ASN A 34 -17.23 -5.56 -3.08
C ASN A 34 -17.78 -5.29 -4.50
N PRO A 35 -18.97 -4.68 -4.64
CA PRO A 35 -19.57 -4.42 -5.95
C PRO A 35 -18.76 -3.52 -6.90
N HIS A 36 -17.74 -2.80 -6.41
CA HIS A 36 -16.96 -1.84 -7.20
C HIS A 36 -15.55 -2.32 -7.52
N PHE A 37 -14.92 -3.09 -6.62
CA PHE A 37 -13.60 -3.64 -6.88
C PHE A 37 -13.34 -4.94 -6.12
N LYS A 38 -12.36 -5.71 -6.59
CA LYS A 38 -11.88 -6.92 -5.96
C LYS A 38 -10.36 -7.00 -6.05
N ILE A 39 -9.72 -7.29 -4.93
CA ILE A 39 -8.28 -7.53 -4.85
C ILE A 39 -8.04 -9.01 -4.55
N THR A 40 -7.35 -9.67 -5.47
CA THR A 40 -6.86 -11.03 -5.28
C THR A 40 -5.35 -11.07 -5.38
N GLY A 41 -4.72 -12.05 -4.73
CA GLY A 41 -3.30 -12.30 -4.90
C GLY A 41 -2.91 -13.73 -4.66
N ILE A 42 -1.71 -14.06 -5.12
CA ILE A 42 -1.11 -15.39 -4.96
C ILE A 42 0.10 -15.27 -4.05
N SER A 43 0.01 -15.90 -2.88
CA SER A 43 1.12 -15.98 -1.95
C SER A 43 1.90 -17.28 -2.11
N LYS A 44 3.21 -17.21 -1.94
CA LYS A 44 4.14 -18.33 -1.98
C LYS A 44 5.06 -18.28 -0.77
N TYR A 45 5.65 -19.42 -0.41
CA TYR A 45 6.62 -19.47 0.66
C TYR A 45 7.84 -18.58 0.38
N VAL A 46 8.21 -17.82 1.41
CA VAL A 46 9.41 -17.01 1.47
C VAL A 46 10.40 -17.81 2.30
N GLY A 47 11.39 -18.40 1.65
CA GLY A 47 12.31 -19.26 2.38
C GLY A 47 11.85 -20.71 2.45
N ASP A 48 12.19 -21.34 3.55
CA ASP A 48 11.93 -22.73 3.88
C ASP A 48 10.42 -22.95 4.15
N PRO A 49 9.75 -23.87 3.42
CA PRO A 49 8.32 -24.17 3.62
C PRO A 49 7.95 -24.57 5.05
N GLU A 50 8.89 -25.11 5.84
CA GLU A 50 8.66 -25.46 7.24
C GLU A 50 8.46 -24.25 8.15
N LEU A 51 8.95 -23.08 7.73
CA LEU A 51 8.81 -21.83 8.48
C LEU A 51 7.47 -21.15 8.22
N THR A 52 6.68 -21.67 7.28
CA THR A 52 5.33 -21.19 6.92
C THR A 52 5.20 -19.73 6.49
N ALA A 53 6.29 -18.96 6.51
CA ALA A 53 6.35 -17.58 6.04
C ALA A 53 6.01 -17.52 4.55
N THR A 54 5.07 -16.65 4.19
CA THR A 54 4.67 -16.44 2.80
C THR A 54 4.76 -14.97 2.45
N ALA A 55 4.73 -14.66 1.17
CA ALA A 55 4.57 -13.30 0.67
C ALA A 55 3.83 -13.33 -0.66
N ILE A 56 3.20 -12.21 -0.97
CA ILE A 56 2.41 -12.05 -2.17
C ILE A 56 3.37 -11.92 -3.36
N THR A 57 3.22 -12.79 -4.36
CA THR A 57 4.06 -12.83 -5.57
C THR A 57 3.32 -12.42 -6.83
N SER A 58 2.01 -12.25 -6.72
CA SER A 58 1.14 -11.73 -7.77
C SER A 58 -0.07 -11.07 -7.13
N LEU A 59 -0.48 -9.93 -7.68
CA LEU A 59 -1.70 -9.22 -7.33
C LEU A 59 -2.52 -8.93 -8.58
N GLN A 60 -3.84 -9.03 -8.43
CA GLN A 60 -4.82 -8.59 -9.41
C GLN A 60 -5.86 -7.72 -8.70
N ILE A 61 -6.15 -6.56 -9.31
CA ILE A 61 -7.17 -5.63 -8.85
C ILE A 61 -8.16 -5.48 -10.00
N ASP A 62 -9.38 -5.94 -9.78
CA ASP A 62 -10.49 -5.87 -10.73
C ASP A 62 -11.41 -4.72 -10.34
N PHE A 63 -11.86 -3.94 -11.33
CA PHE A 63 -12.83 -2.85 -11.14
C PHE A 63 -14.12 -3.16 -11.91
N PHE A 64 -15.26 -2.89 -11.28
CA PHE A 64 -16.58 -3.23 -11.79
C PHE A 64 -17.46 -2.00 -11.96
N ASN A 65 -18.35 -2.03 -12.96
CA ASN A 65 -19.42 -1.04 -13.10
C ASN A 65 -20.62 -1.36 -12.20
N SER A 66 -21.65 -0.50 -12.23
CA SER A 66 -22.89 -0.67 -11.46
C SER A 66 -23.65 -1.97 -11.76
N ASN A 67 -23.41 -2.59 -12.91
CA ASN A 67 -24.03 -3.84 -13.33
C ASN A 67 -23.18 -5.06 -12.93
N GLY A 68 -22.07 -4.86 -12.21
CA GLY A 68 -21.12 -5.91 -11.81
C GLY A 68 -20.22 -6.41 -12.95
N SER A 69 -20.19 -5.73 -14.10
CA SER A 69 -19.32 -6.11 -15.21
C SER A 69 -17.91 -5.54 -15.01
N LEU A 70 -16.89 -6.35 -15.30
CA LEU A 70 -15.49 -5.94 -15.25
C LEU A 70 -15.22 -4.86 -16.31
N ILE A 71 -14.74 -3.70 -15.88
CA ILE A 71 -14.46 -2.54 -16.75
C ILE A 71 -12.96 -2.28 -16.90
N ALA A 72 -12.16 -2.63 -15.91
CA ALA A 72 -10.71 -2.52 -15.96
C ALA A 72 -10.08 -3.47 -14.96
N TYR A 73 -8.82 -3.81 -15.18
CA TYR A 73 -8.04 -4.55 -14.20
C TYR A 73 -6.58 -4.13 -14.20
N TYR A 74 -5.96 -4.33 -13.05
CA TYR A 74 -4.53 -4.18 -12.83
C TYR A 74 -3.93 -5.53 -12.46
N ARG A 75 -2.78 -5.88 -13.03
CA ARG A 75 -2.06 -7.13 -12.71
C ARG A 75 -0.58 -6.87 -12.55
N THR A 76 -0.01 -7.44 -11.51
CA THR A 76 1.42 -7.37 -11.24
C THR A 76 1.91 -8.74 -10.77
N PHE A 77 3.09 -9.16 -11.22
CA PHE A 77 3.67 -10.45 -10.89
C PHE A 77 5.20 -10.45 -11.01
N ASN A 78 5.87 -11.29 -10.21
CA ASN A 78 7.32 -11.50 -10.26
C ASN A 78 8.16 -10.21 -10.07
N GLY A 79 7.72 -9.28 -9.24
CA GLY A 79 8.41 -8.01 -8.99
C GLY A 79 8.24 -6.94 -10.07
N ASN A 80 7.50 -7.23 -11.15
CA ASN A 80 7.20 -6.24 -12.17
C ASN A 80 5.95 -5.44 -11.77
N LEU A 81 6.09 -4.15 -11.47
CA LEU A 81 4.99 -3.24 -11.14
C LEU A 81 4.66 -2.38 -12.37
N PRO A 82 3.77 -2.82 -13.28
CA PRO A 82 3.37 -1.99 -14.42
C PRO A 82 2.72 -0.70 -13.94
N LEU A 83 2.93 0.38 -14.70
CA LEU A 83 2.42 1.72 -14.40
C LEU A 83 1.13 2.06 -15.16
N GLU A 84 0.56 1.07 -15.84
CA GLU A 84 -0.61 1.22 -16.69
C GLU A 84 -1.73 0.27 -16.24
N LEU A 85 -2.96 0.76 -16.31
CA LEU A 85 -4.18 0.00 -16.07
C LEU A 85 -4.67 -0.60 -17.40
N ILE A 86 -5.12 -1.85 -17.38
CA ILE A 86 -5.74 -2.46 -18.56
C ILE A 86 -7.23 -2.11 -18.54
N SER A 87 -7.63 -1.20 -19.43
CA SER A 87 -9.02 -0.77 -19.59
C SER A 87 -9.76 -1.69 -20.58
N LEU A 88 -10.94 -2.16 -20.19
CA LEU A 88 -11.85 -2.95 -21.03
C LEU A 88 -13.05 -2.13 -21.52
N ASP A 89 -13.32 -1.00 -20.87
CA ASP A 89 -14.33 -0.02 -21.26
C ASP A 89 -13.69 1.37 -21.46
N SER A 90 -14.18 2.09 -22.47
CA SER A 90 -13.89 3.50 -22.77
C SER A 90 -14.10 4.47 -21.59
N LEU A 91 -15.01 4.16 -20.66
CA LEU A 91 -15.25 5.01 -19.49
C LEU A 91 -14.18 4.84 -18.40
N SER A 92 -13.46 3.72 -18.39
CA SER A 92 -12.50 3.36 -17.32
C SER A 92 -11.46 4.45 -17.00
N PRO A 93 -10.81 5.10 -17.99
CA PRO A 93 -9.83 6.15 -17.72
C PRO A 93 -10.41 7.40 -17.05
N SER A 94 -11.73 7.61 -17.13
CA SER A 94 -12.42 8.74 -16.48
C SER A 94 -12.84 8.45 -15.04
N ILE A 95 -12.85 7.18 -14.63
CA ILE A 95 -13.31 6.73 -13.31
C ILE A 95 -12.20 6.08 -12.49
N ILE A 96 -11.11 5.64 -13.11
CA ILE A 96 -9.92 5.09 -12.45
C ILE A 96 -8.72 5.92 -12.85
N LYS A 97 -8.16 6.64 -11.88
CA LYS A 97 -6.92 7.40 -12.04
C LYS A 97 -5.74 6.53 -11.61
N VAL A 98 -4.65 6.57 -12.37
CA VAL A 98 -3.39 5.90 -12.04
C VAL A 98 -2.36 6.98 -11.78
N ASP A 99 -1.82 7.00 -10.57
CA ASP A 99 -0.73 7.88 -10.16
C ASP A 99 0.47 7.02 -9.76
N HIS A 100 1.69 7.46 -10.08
CA HIS A 100 2.91 6.76 -9.71
C HIS A 100 4.07 7.74 -9.52
N ASP A 101 5.05 7.35 -8.71
CA ASP A 101 6.27 8.14 -8.53
C ASP A 101 7.13 8.13 -9.81
N GLU A 102 8.14 9.02 -9.87
CA GLU A 102 9.06 9.10 -11.01
C GLU A 102 9.68 7.73 -11.33
N LYS A 103 9.76 7.40 -12.63
CA LYS A 103 10.24 6.10 -13.18
C LYS A 103 11.67 5.69 -12.73
N HIS A 104 12.37 6.52 -11.97
CA HIS A 104 13.76 6.30 -11.55
C HIS A 104 13.93 6.21 -10.02
N SER A 105 12.82 6.18 -9.26
CA SER A 105 12.89 5.87 -7.83
C SER A 105 13.29 4.41 -7.60
N ASN A 106 14.11 4.17 -6.58
CA ASN A 106 14.49 2.82 -6.14
C ASN A 106 13.31 2.06 -5.47
N GLN A 107 12.21 2.76 -5.20
CA GLN A 107 10.95 2.21 -4.72
C GLN A 107 9.87 2.74 -5.67
N VAL A 108 9.24 1.85 -6.44
CA VAL A 108 8.17 2.23 -7.36
C VAL A 108 6.86 2.10 -6.59
N HIS A 109 6.17 3.22 -6.46
CA HIS A 109 4.86 3.33 -5.82
C HIS A 109 3.80 3.49 -6.91
N LEU A 110 2.71 2.74 -6.80
CA LEU A 110 1.54 2.87 -7.68
C LEU A 110 0.29 3.14 -6.85
N THR A 111 -0.42 4.21 -7.16
CA THR A 111 -1.72 4.52 -6.57
C THR A 111 -2.81 4.41 -7.63
N LEU A 112 -3.77 3.51 -7.42
CA LEU A 112 -4.99 3.41 -8.21
C LEU A 112 -6.12 4.09 -7.45
N THR A 113 -6.71 5.14 -8.01
CA THR A 113 -7.84 5.86 -7.41
C THR A 113 -9.12 5.57 -8.18
N HIS A 114 -10.07 4.87 -7.56
CA HIS A 114 -11.43 4.71 -8.07
C HIS A 114 -12.27 5.91 -7.63
N ILE A 115 -12.52 6.83 -8.57
CA ILE A 115 -13.14 8.14 -8.34
C ILE A 115 -14.56 8.02 -7.76
N PRO A 116 -15.48 7.19 -8.30
CA PRO A 116 -16.86 7.13 -7.80
C PRO A 116 -16.97 6.75 -6.32
N THR A 117 -16.08 5.88 -5.85
CA THR A 117 -16.05 5.45 -4.44
C THR A 117 -15.00 6.15 -3.60
N SER A 118 -14.28 7.13 -4.17
CA SER A 118 -13.13 7.80 -3.54
C SER A 118 -12.18 6.81 -2.86
N THR A 119 -11.94 5.67 -3.51
CA THR A 119 -11.10 4.59 -2.98
C THR A 119 -9.72 4.66 -3.58
N GLN A 120 -8.69 4.59 -2.74
CA GLN A 120 -7.30 4.52 -3.18
C GLN A 120 -6.72 3.15 -2.82
N ILE A 121 -6.05 2.55 -3.79
CA ILE A 121 -5.30 1.31 -3.62
C ILE A 121 -3.84 1.63 -3.94
N ILE A 122 -2.99 1.59 -2.92
CA ILE A 122 -1.56 1.81 -3.06
C ILE A 122 -0.90 0.44 -3.13
N VAL A 123 -0.16 0.20 -4.20
CA VAL A 123 0.58 -1.04 -4.43
C VAL A 123 2.06 -0.71 -4.48
N ASN A 124 2.83 -1.46 -3.70
CA ASN A 124 4.27 -1.35 -3.63
C ASN A 124 4.93 -2.69 -3.91
N VAL A 125 6.19 -2.60 -4.34
CA VAL A 125 7.04 -3.76 -4.61
C VAL A 125 8.32 -3.68 -3.82
N TRP A 126 8.69 -4.79 -3.18
CA TRP A 126 10.01 -4.97 -2.58
C TRP A 126 10.63 -6.27 -3.10
N SER A 127 11.74 -6.14 -3.82
CA SER A 127 12.35 -7.23 -4.59
C SER A 127 11.36 -7.84 -5.60
N LYS A 128 10.70 -8.94 -5.24
CA LYS A 128 9.69 -9.63 -6.07
C LYS A 128 8.35 -9.80 -5.36
N PHE A 129 8.24 -9.26 -4.15
CA PHE A 129 7.08 -9.39 -3.30
C PHE A 129 6.28 -8.10 -3.31
N TYR A 130 4.98 -8.25 -3.11
CA TYR A 130 4.05 -7.14 -3.12
C TYR A 130 3.40 -6.95 -1.76
N PHE A 131 3.15 -5.70 -1.46
CA PHE A 131 2.30 -5.27 -0.37
C PHE A 131 1.42 -4.14 -0.85
N PHE A 132 0.27 -4.01 -0.21
CA PHE A 132 -0.69 -3.00 -0.63
C PHE A 132 -1.49 -2.47 0.55
N LEU A 133 -2.00 -1.26 0.35
CA LEU A 133 -2.86 -0.56 1.27
C LEU A 133 -4.13 -0.14 0.55
N VAL A 134 -5.27 -0.32 1.21
CA VAL A 134 -6.57 0.16 0.72
C VAL A 134 -7.08 1.23 1.66
N ARG A 135 -7.34 2.41 1.09
CA ARG A 135 -7.99 3.53 1.75
C ARG A 135 -9.38 3.71 1.15
N SER A 136 -10.41 3.62 1.96
CA SER A 136 -11.79 3.82 1.50
C SER A 136 -12.72 4.30 2.61
N SER A 137 -13.95 4.63 2.24
CA SER A 137 -15.01 4.93 3.21
C SER A 137 -15.32 3.70 4.05
N GLU A 138 -15.55 3.90 5.35
CA GLU A 138 -15.97 2.85 6.27
C GLU A 138 -17.22 2.10 5.77
N ILE A 139 -18.20 2.79 5.18
CA ILE A 139 -19.43 2.18 4.66
C ILE A 139 -19.10 1.18 3.55
N LEU A 140 -18.19 1.52 2.63
CA LEU A 140 -17.82 0.60 1.56
C LEU A 140 -17.06 -0.62 2.10
N LEU A 141 -16.14 -0.40 3.04
CA LEU A 141 -15.36 -1.49 3.64
C LEU A 141 -16.24 -2.42 4.49
N ASN A 142 -17.21 -1.89 5.23
CA ASN A 142 -18.19 -2.69 5.97
C ASN A 142 -19.13 -3.51 5.06
N ASN A 143 -19.28 -3.09 3.79
CA ASN A 143 -20.03 -3.84 2.76
C ASN A 143 -19.10 -4.60 1.80
N SER A 144 -17.89 -4.93 2.27
CA SER A 144 -16.92 -5.74 1.54
C SER A 144 -16.75 -7.09 2.23
N ASP A 145 -16.26 -8.09 1.49
CA ASP A 145 -15.87 -9.40 1.99
C ASP A 145 -14.37 -9.66 1.76
N GLY A 146 -13.78 -10.61 2.49
CA GLY A 146 -12.39 -11.04 2.29
C GLY A 146 -11.52 -10.86 3.54
N TYR A 147 -10.26 -11.30 3.44
CA TYR A 147 -9.34 -11.36 4.60
C TYR A 147 -9.06 -10.01 5.26
N LEU A 148 -9.13 -8.90 4.54
CA LEU A 148 -8.97 -7.56 5.09
C LEU A 148 -10.20 -7.08 5.87
N ILE A 149 -11.34 -7.75 5.73
CA ILE A 149 -12.58 -7.44 6.45
C ILE A 149 -12.76 -8.42 7.61
N THR A 150 -12.81 -9.72 7.29
CA THR A 150 -13.11 -10.79 8.26
C THR A 150 -11.90 -11.23 9.07
N GLY A 151 -10.70 -10.76 8.71
CA GLY A 151 -9.44 -11.27 9.25
C GLY A 151 -9.08 -12.64 8.70
N CYS A 152 -8.05 -13.22 9.32
CA CYS A 152 -7.45 -14.48 8.93
C CYS A 152 -8.20 -15.69 9.53
N PRO A 153 -8.47 -16.75 8.76
CA PRO A 153 -8.97 -18.00 9.32
C PRO A 153 -8.00 -18.56 10.37
N GLN A 154 -8.51 -19.10 11.47
CA GLN A 154 -7.69 -19.58 12.60
C GLN A 154 -6.62 -20.61 12.18
N ASN A 155 -6.92 -21.48 11.21
CA ASN A 155 -5.99 -22.47 10.68
C ASN A 155 -4.93 -21.90 9.72
N GLU A 156 -5.06 -20.64 9.31
CA GLU A 156 -4.10 -19.92 8.46
C GLU A 156 -3.25 -18.93 9.27
N ILE A 157 -3.58 -18.69 10.55
CA ILE A 157 -2.82 -17.80 11.44
C ILE A 157 -1.48 -18.44 11.79
N ILE A 158 -0.42 -17.65 11.70
CA ILE A 158 0.94 -18.01 12.07
C ILE A 158 1.24 -17.41 13.44
N ASP A 159 1.63 -18.26 14.40
CA ASP A 159 2.25 -17.79 15.65
C ASP A 159 3.67 -17.30 15.35
N ARG A 160 3.78 -15.99 15.08
CA ARG A 160 5.07 -15.34 14.80
C ARG A 160 6.08 -15.62 15.90
N GLN A 161 5.68 -15.56 17.17
CA GLN A 161 6.64 -15.59 18.27
C GLN A 161 7.23 -16.98 18.48
N ALA A 162 6.42 -18.02 18.31
CA ALA A 162 6.91 -19.39 18.27
C ALA A 162 7.94 -19.59 17.14
N ILE A 163 7.67 -19.05 15.94
CA ILE A 163 8.57 -19.20 14.80
C ILE A 163 9.85 -18.37 14.94
N ILE A 164 9.75 -17.12 15.41
CA ILE A 164 10.90 -16.27 15.72
C ILE A 164 11.81 -17.01 16.72
N THR A 165 11.24 -17.56 17.79
CA THR A 165 12.01 -18.30 18.82
C THR A 165 12.75 -19.49 18.20
N ARG A 166 12.04 -20.34 17.43
CA ARG A 166 12.64 -21.49 16.74
C ARG A 166 13.77 -21.08 15.79
N LEU A 167 13.60 -19.98 15.05
CA LEU A 167 14.60 -19.47 14.12
C LEU A 167 15.83 -18.92 14.83
N LYS A 168 15.65 -18.19 15.92
CA LYS A 168 16.76 -17.69 16.75
C LYS A 168 17.60 -18.84 17.28
N GLU A 169 16.96 -19.89 17.81
CA GLU A 169 17.66 -21.09 18.29
C GLU A 169 18.44 -21.79 17.18
N ARG A 170 17.81 -21.97 16.01
CA ARG A 170 18.45 -22.57 14.82
C ARG A 170 19.70 -21.79 14.41
N PHE A 171 19.62 -20.47 14.30
CA PHE A 171 20.76 -19.64 13.90
C PHE A 171 21.84 -19.60 14.97
N ALA A 172 21.48 -19.51 16.25
CA ALA A 172 22.44 -19.51 17.36
C ALA A 172 23.33 -20.78 17.39
N GLN A 173 22.80 -21.92 16.93
CA GLN A 173 23.54 -23.18 16.82
C GLN A 173 24.38 -23.30 15.54
N SER A 174 24.21 -22.39 14.57
CA SER A 174 24.96 -22.45 13.33
C SER A 174 26.41 -22.00 13.50
N GLN A 175 27.31 -22.77 12.89
CA GLN A 175 28.74 -22.43 12.76
C GLN A 175 29.08 -21.93 11.34
N ARG A 176 28.06 -21.72 10.50
CA ARG A 176 28.28 -21.29 9.12
C ARG A 176 28.63 -19.82 9.05
N GLN A 177 29.39 -19.49 8.01
CA GLN A 177 29.62 -18.11 7.61
C GLN A 177 28.82 -17.83 6.34
N VAL A 178 28.21 -16.64 6.30
CA VAL A 178 27.39 -16.18 5.18
C VAL A 178 27.96 -14.89 4.63
N SER A 179 27.88 -14.77 3.31
CA SER A 179 28.27 -13.56 2.61
C SER A 179 27.10 -12.57 2.57
N VAL A 180 27.39 -11.31 2.89
CA VAL A 180 26.43 -10.21 2.89
C VAL A 180 26.95 -9.09 2.00
N VAL A 181 26.12 -8.63 1.06
CA VAL A 181 26.43 -7.46 0.25
C VAL A 181 25.82 -6.22 0.90
N THR A 182 26.65 -5.30 1.36
CA THR A 182 26.16 -4.04 1.93
C THR A 182 25.83 -3.03 0.83
N THR A 183 24.63 -2.44 0.87
CA THR A 183 24.19 -1.44 -0.13
C THR A 183 25.05 -0.18 -0.16
N ARG A 184 25.62 0.23 0.99
CA ARG A 184 26.41 1.48 1.08
C ARG A 184 27.81 1.39 0.46
N GLN A 185 28.43 0.21 0.42
CA GLN A 185 29.80 0.07 -0.06
C GLN A 185 29.95 -0.91 -1.23
N ARG A 186 28.88 -1.63 -1.61
CA ARG A 186 28.93 -2.78 -2.52
C ARG A 186 30.07 -3.75 -2.15
N ARG A 187 30.38 -3.82 -0.86
CA ARG A 187 31.38 -4.71 -0.31
C ARG A 187 30.69 -5.93 0.25
N GLU A 188 31.25 -7.07 -0.13
CA GLU A 188 30.94 -8.35 0.44
C GLU A 188 31.62 -8.46 1.80
N ILE A 189 30.83 -8.66 2.85
CA ILE A 189 31.32 -8.92 4.19
C ILE A 189 30.95 -10.35 4.58
N ILE A 190 31.82 -11.00 5.34
CA ILE A 190 31.55 -12.32 5.90
C ILE A 190 30.96 -12.11 7.29
N LEU A 191 29.77 -12.68 7.50
CA LEU A 191 29.04 -12.63 8.77
C LEU A 191 28.88 -14.05 9.30
N ASP A 192 29.06 -14.24 10.61
CA ASP A 192 28.72 -15.51 11.26
C ASP A 192 27.19 -15.64 11.31
N GLU A 193 26.65 -16.76 10.84
CA GLU A 193 25.19 -16.97 10.73
C GLU A 193 24.49 -16.87 12.10
N SER A 194 25.22 -17.18 13.18
CA SER A 194 24.75 -17.04 14.57
C SER A 194 24.49 -15.61 15.04
N LYS A 195 25.03 -14.60 14.33
CA LYS A 195 24.80 -13.18 14.62
C LYS A 195 23.52 -12.64 13.95
N LEU A 196 22.94 -13.38 12.99
CA LEU A 196 21.76 -12.93 12.25
C LEU A 196 20.57 -12.50 13.12
N PRO A 197 20.23 -13.20 14.21
CA PRO A 197 19.18 -12.73 15.12
C PRO A 197 19.38 -11.31 15.63
N GLN A 198 20.60 -10.99 16.07
CA GLN A 198 20.95 -9.69 16.62
C GLN A 198 20.95 -8.61 15.53
N GLU A 199 21.44 -8.95 14.34
CA GLU A 199 21.40 -8.04 13.19
C GLU A 199 19.96 -7.75 12.76
N CYS A 200 19.08 -8.76 12.70
CA CYS A 200 17.66 -8.58 12.40
C CYS A 200 16.95 -7.69 13.44
N GLU A 201 17.20 -7.90 14.74
CA GLU A 201 16.67 -7.04 15.80
C GLU A 201 17.19 -5.60 15.67
N HIS A 202 18.50 -5.46 15.40
CA HIS A 202 19.12 -4.15 15.23
C HIS A 202 18.49 -3.40 14.07
N ILE A 203 18.43 -3.98 12.87
CA ILE A 203 17.86 -3.27 11.73
C ILE A 203 16.38 -2.95 11.93
N CYS A 204 15.59 -3.84 12.53
CA CYS A 204 14.14 -3.66 12.68
C CYS A 204 13.76 -2.66 13.77
N SER A 205 14.66 -2.39 14.72
CA SER A 205 14.48 -1.38 15.76
C SER A 205 14.90 0.03 15.35
N LEU A 206 15.52 0.19 14.17
CA LEU A 206 15.85 1.51 13.64
C LEU A 206 14.59 2.28 13.22
N ASN A 207 14.55 3.58 13.55
CA ASN A 207 13.58 4.57 13.04
C ASN A 207 12.11 4.36 13.43
N GLU A 208 11.82 3.95 14.68
CA GLU A 208 10.45 3.90 15.22
C GLU A 208 9.47 3.10 14.33
N ASN A 209 9.90 1.90 13.90
CA ASN A 209 9.04 1.01 13.13
C ASN A 209 7.85 0.54 13.98
N ASP A 210 6.62 0.70 13.48
CA ASP A 210 5.40 0.23 14.19
C ASP A 210 5.20 -1.30 14.05
N PHE A 211 5.99 -1.95 13.18
CA PHE A 211 5.90 -3.36 12.80
C PHE A 211 7.20 -4.13 13.12
N ILE A 212 7.73 -3.94 14.34
CA ILE A 212 9.02 -4.55 14.74
C ILE A 212 8.95 -6.08 14.68
N ASP A 213 7.89 -6.68 15.22
CA ASP A 213 7.77 -8.13 15.29
C ASP A 213 7.60 -8.76 13.89
N GLU A 214 6.84 -8.11 13.02
CA GLU A 214 6.70 -8.50 11.61
C GLU A 214 8.02 -8.38 10.87
N CYS A 215 8.75 -7.28 11.07
CA CYS A 215 10.08 -7.08 10.49
C CYS A 215 11.09 -8.15 10.95
N ILE A 216 11.12 -8.48 12.24
CA ILE A 216 12.02 -9.52 12.78
C ILE A 216 11.65 -10.88 12.20
N PHE A 217 10.34 -11.20 12.15
CA PHE A 217 9.84 -12.43 11.56
C PHE A 217 10.29 -12.56 10.09
N ASP A 218 10.05 -11.55 9.28
CA ASP A 218 10.41 -11.56 7.86
C ASP A 218 11.92 -11.66 7.66
N CYS A 219 12.70 -10.89 8.43
CA CYS A 219 14.16 -10.90 8.37
C CYS A 219 14.70 -12.32 8.61
N LEU A 220 14.29 -12.95 9.71
CA LEU A 220 14.74 -14.30 10.06
C LEU A 220 14.27 -15.35 9.05
N ALA A 221 13.02 -15.25 8.59
CA ALA A 221 12.47 -16.18 7.60
C ALA A 221 13.22 -16.08 6.25
N LEU A 222 13.51 -14.87 5.78
CA LEU A 222 14.27 -14.61 4.56
C LEU A 222 15.74 -15.02 4.68
N ALA A 223 16.34 -14.79 5.84
CA ALA A 223 17.77 -15.05 6.07
C ALA A 223 18.13 -16.52 5.84
N SER A 224 17.17 -17.44 6.03
CA SER A 224 17.31 -18.86 5.72
C SER A 224 17.66 -19.18 4.25
N LYS A 225 17.38 -18.25 3.33
CA LYS A 225 17.68 -18.39 1.89
C LYS A 225 18.53 -17.26 1.32
N ASN A 226 18.34 -16.03 1.77
CA ASN A 226 19.02 -14.85 1.24
C ASN A 226 19.24 -13.82 2.34
N VAL A 227 20.41 -13.91 3.00
CA VAL A 227 20.81 -13.03 4.10
C VAL A 227 20.90 -11.57 3.66
N THR A 228 21.47 -11.31 2.48
CA THR A 228 21.58 -9.95 1.96
C THR A 228 20.19 -9.31 1.83
N GLN A 229 19.23 -10.02 1.24
CA GLN A 229 17.87 -9.53 1.12
C GLN A 229 17.19 -9.37 2.49
N ALA A 230 17.39 -10.31 3.41
CA ALA A 230 16.83 -10.25 4.76
C ALA A 230 17.25 -8.97 5.50
N LEU A 231 18.52 -8.59 5.41
CA LEU A 231 19.06 -7.41 6.08
C LEU A 231 18.59 -6.08 5.46
N HIS A 232 17.81 -6.13 4.38
CA HIS A 232 17.16 -4.98 3.76
C HIS A 232 15.65 -4.93 3.98
N VAL A 233 15.07 -5.89 4.72
CA VAL A 233 13.61 -5.98 4.90
C VAL A 233 13.01 -4.79 5.66
N ASN A 234 13.76 -4.17 6.57
CA ASN A 234 13.29 -2.99 7.30
C ASN A 234 12.90 -1.83 6.37
N GLN A 235 13.51 -1.72 5.17
CA GLN A 235 13.14 -0.69 4.21
C GLN A 235 11.66 -0.81 3.78
N MET A 236 11.15 -2.04 3.65
CA MET A 236 9.75 -2.29 3.33
C MET A 236 8.85 -1.79 4.47
N HIS A 237 9.13 -2.22 5.69
CA HIS A 237 8.34 -1.88 6.88
C HIS A 237 8.35 -0.39 7.21
N ILE A 238 9.49 0.30 7.02
CA ILE A 238 9.57 1.77 7.14
C ILE A 238 8.70 2.45 6.09
N THR A 239 8.80 2.04 4.83
CA THR A 239 8.00 2.63 3.75
C THR A 239 6.51 2.50 4.04
N THR A 240 6.06 1.30 4.41
CA THR A 240 4.67 1.04 4.78
C THR A 240 4.21 1.84 5.99
N SER A 241 5.03 1.93 7.03
CA SER A 241 4.73 2.74 8.23
C SER A 241 4.60 4.22 7.88
N ARG A 242 5.52 4.76 7.06
CA ARG A 242 5.52 6.15 6.61
C ARG A 242 4.27 6.46 5.78
N GLU A 243 3.95 5.63 4.79
CA GLU A 243 2.76 5.82 3.96
C GLU A 243 1.48 5.82 4.79
N ARG A 244 1.37 4.85 5.71
CA ARG A 244 0.23 4.77 6.63
C ARG A 244 0.10 6.04 7.48
N ARG A 245 1.20 6.52 8.08
CA ARG A 245 1.19 7.77 8.87
C ARG A 245 0.81 8.98 8.03
N GLN A 246 1.42 9.15 6.86
CA GLN A 246 1.11 10.27 5.95
C GLN A 246 -0.36 10.29 5.53
N LEU A 247 -0.95 9.13 5.26
CA LEU A 247 -2.36 9.03 4.90
C LEU A 247 -3.29 9.36 6.07
N ILE A 248 -2.97 8.89 7.29
CA ILE A 248 -3.72 9.23 8.51
C ILE A 248 -3.64 10.74 8.78
N GLU A 249 -2.44 11.32 8.73
CA GLU A 249 -2.22 12.75 8.95
C GLU A 249 -2.95 13.62 7.92
N ASN A 250 -2.93 13.21 6.65
CA ASN A 250 -3.67 13.89 5.59
C ASN A 250 -5.18 13.88 5.85
N ASP A 251 -5.72 12.76 6.36
CA ASP A 251 -7.13 12.62 6.67
C ASP A 251 -7.55 13.46 7.87
N ASP A 252 -6.75 13.46 8.94
CA ASP A 252 -6.99 14.30 10.10
C ASP A 252 -6.98 15.78 9.71
N ARG A 253 -6.06 16.19 8.84
CA ARG A 253 -6.01 17.55 8.29
C ARG A 253 -7.26 17.88 7.47
N ILE A 254 -7.64 17.02 6.51
CA ILE A 254 -8.82 17.24 5.66
C ILE A 254 -10.10 17.32 6.51
N VAL A 255 -10.25 16.42 7.49
CA VAL A 255 -11.39 16.42 8.41
C VAL A 255 -11.40 17.68 9.27
N HIS A 256 -10.24 18.12 9.76
CA HIS A 256 -10.10 19.35 10.52
C HIS A 256 -10.50 20.58 9.69
N GLU A 257 -9.96 20.72 8.48
CA GLU A 257 -10.27 21.82 7.57
C GLU A 257 -11.75 21.86 7.19
N PHE A 258 -12.35 20.69 6.91
CA PHE A 258 -13.78 20.59 6.65
C PHE A 258 -14.63 21.03 7.85
N LYS A 259 -14.29 20.56 9.06
CA LYS A 259 -14.97 20.97 10.30
C LYS A 259 -14.88 22.48 10.53
N GLU A 260 -13.71 23.07 10.29
CA GLU A 260 -13.50 24.51 10.43
C GLU A 260 -14.29 25.32 9.41
N CYS A 261 -14.35 24.87 8.15
CA CYS A 261 -15.17 25.52 7.13
C CYS A 261 -16.67 25.42 7.46
N TYR A 262 -17.13 24.24 7.89
CA TYR A 262 -18.51 24.02 8.30
C TYR A 262 -18.92 24.90 9.48
N LYS A 263 -18.10 24.98 10.54
CA LYS A 263 -18.35 25.87 11.69
C LYS A 263 -18.43 27.34 11.30
N LYS A 264 -17.66 27.77 10.29
CA LYS A 264 -17.64 29.14 9.79
C LYS A 264 -18.80 29.45 8.82
N GLY A 265 -19.67 28.48 8.52
CA GLY A 265 -20.81 28.66 7.61
C GLY A 265 -20.39 28.98 6.16
N VAL A 266 -19.14 28.72 5.80
CA VAL A 266 -18.61 28.96 4.45
C VAL A 266 -18.64 27.67 3.65
N ALA A 267 -19.03 27.78 2.38
CA ALA A 267 -18.87 26.67 1.45
C ALA A 267 -17.39 26.31 1.35
N CYS A 268 -17.05 25.06 1.70
CA CYS A 268 -15.70 24.53 1.51
C CYS A 268 -15.37 24.64 0.02
N LYS A 269 -14.52 25.59 -0.36
CA LYS A 269 -14.00 25.65 -1.72
C LYS A 269 -13.33 24.31 -2.00
N LYS A 270 -13.60 23.72 -3.17
CA LYS A 270 -12.89 22.53 -3.67
C LYS A 270 -11.41 22.67 -3.33
N MET A 271 -10.87 21.68 -2.62
CA MET A 271 -9.44 21.55 -2.40
C MET A 271 -8.81 21.29 -3.76
N GLU A 272 -8.46 22.36 -4.47
CA GLU A 272 -7.63 22.30 -5.66
C GLU A 272 -6.20 22.01 -5.20
N ASP A 273 -5.58 21.03 -5.84
CA ASP A 273 -4.23 20.55 -5.63
C ASP A 273 -3.23 21.73 -5.53
N PRO A 274 -2.43 21.85 -4.46
CA PRO A 274 -1.45 22.95 -4.33
C PRO A 274 -0.40 22.95 -5.45
N ASP A 275 -0.20 21.82 -6.15
CA ASP A 275 0.72 21.70 -7.28
C ASP A 275 0.17 22.25 -8.62
N LEU A 276 -1.12 22.61 -8.69
CA LEU A 276 -1.74 23.25 -9.86
C LEU A 276 -1.58 24.79 -9.89
N ILE A 277 -0.90 25.38 -8.89
CA ILE A 277 -0.72 26.85 -8.80
C ILE A 277 0.45 27.36 -9.66
N LYS A 278 1.23 26.50 -10.32
CA LYS A 278 2.35 26.95 -11.17
C LYS A 278 2.01 27.34 -12.61
N ASP A 279 0.77 27.19 -13.09
CA ASP A 279 0.50 27.49 -14.50
C ASP A 279 -0.89 28.09 -14.82
N ASN A 280 -1.28 29.16 -14.11
CA ASN A 280 -2.53 29.88 -14.41
C ASN A 280 -2.39 31.42 -14.42
N GLY A 281 -1.32 31.90 -15.05
CA GLY A 281 -1.14 33.34 -15.34
C GLY A 281 -2.06 33.92 -16.41
N THR A 282 -2.81 33.12 -17.18
CA THR A 282 -3.50 33.61 -18.39
C THR A 282 -4.99 33.24 -18.54
N LYS A 283 -5.55 32.31 -17.76
CA LYS A 283 -6.96 31.89 -17.93
C LYS A 283 -7.99 32.74 -17.16
N ARG A 284 -7.56 33.58 -16.20
CA ARG A 284 -8.50 34.38 -15.39
C ARG A 284 -9.01 35.65 -16.09
N GLN A 285 -8.37 36.09 -17.18
CA GLN A 285 -8.78 37.29 -17.93
C GLN A 285 -9.86 37.02 -18.98
N THR A 286 -9.93 35.83 -19.58
CA THR A 286 -10.94 35.52 -20.60
C THR A 286 -12.34 35.36 -20.02
N SER A 287 -12.47 34.82 -18.80
CA SER A 287 -13.79 34.66 -18.15
C SER A 287 -14.40 35.99 -17.70
N LEU A 288 -13.58 36.97 -17.29
CA LEU A 288 -14.07 38.31 -16.91
C LEU A 288 -14.50 39.11 -18.14
N LEU A 289 -13.79 38.98 -19.27
CA LEU A 289 -14.10 39.68 -20.51
C LEU A 289 -15.44 39.21 -21.10
N ILE A 290 -15.74 37.91 -21.06
CA ILE A 290 -17.00 37.34 -21.55
C ILE A 290 -18.19 37.81 -20.70
N ILE A 291 -18.03 37.91 -19.39
CA ILE A 291 -19.08 38.40 -18.48
C ILE A 291 -19.36 39.90 -18.73
N ILE A 292 -18.32 40.71 -18.97
CA ILE A 292 -18.48 42.13 -19.29
C ILE A 292 -19.18 42.33 -20.65
N ILE A 293 -18.83 41.54 -21.67
CA ILE A 293 -19.47 41.60 -22.99
C ILE A 293 -20.95 41.19 -22.91
N MET A 294 -21.27 40.15 -22.14
CA MET A 294 -22.66 39.71 -21.91
C MET A 294 -23.49 40.76 -21.18
N LEU A 295 -22.93 41.41 -20.15
CA LEU A 295 -23.62 42.48 -19.42
C LEU A 295 -23.83 43.73 -20.27
N TRP A 296 -22.90 44.05 -21.18
CA TRP A 296 -23.05 45.17 -22.10
C TRP A 296 -24.16 44.94 -23.14
N PHE A 297 -24.27 43.72 -23.68
CA PHE A 297 -25.35 43.35 -24.61
C PHE A 297 -26.75 43.44 -23.96
N ILE A 298 -26.87 43.07 -22.69
CA ILE A 298 -28.15 43.14 -21.96
C ILE A 298 -28.59 44.59 -21.69
N LEU A 299 -27.63 45.50 -21.55
CA LEU A 299 -27.89 46.93 -21.30
C LEU A 299 -28.21 47.73 -22.56
N VAL A 300 -27.75 47.30 -23.74
CA VAL A 300 -28.00 47.98 -25.03
C VAL A 300 -29.31 47.52 -25.70
N LEU A 301 -29.88 46.39 -25.27
CA LEU A 301 -31.15 45.83 -25.78
C LEU A 301 -32.39 46.19 -24.93
N LYS A 302 -32.26 47.16 -24.02
CA LYS A 302 -33.36 47.81 -23.28
C LYS A 302 -33.42 49.28 -23.60
#